data_AF-A0A955GFV7-F1
#
_entry.id   AF-A0A955GFV7-F1
#
_cell.length_a   1.000
_cell.length_b   1.000
_cell.length_c   1.000
_cell.angle_alpha   90.00
_cell.angle_beta   90.00
_cell.angle_gamma   90.00
#
_symmetry.space_group_name_H-M   'P 1'
#
loop_
_entity.id
_entity.type
_entity.pdbx_description
1 polymer ?
#
loop_
_entity_poly.entity_id
_entity_poly.type
_entity_poly.pdbx_seq_one_letter_code
_entity_poly.pdbx_strand_id
1 'polypeptide(L)'
;MLRYRIDYVRQETPSIIGLRLIKEPGESMLSFQPGQYAAIGFNKGIRPSAMRCFSIASSPTEQEFVEFGIRVGGRFTKALQKLKTGDLIHVEGPYGNFIFNSAEHKHVILCAGGIGITPFMSMIRYASNLRLNNQLILFFSARSQDDIPYFDEIKKLAHSNHNLQIVFIIDGDNSKINYPLKAYSGRLNADIISQNLTESPDKYTAFMCGPPPFMKAVGGTLSTLGLPKERIITEAFSQSTQHGKGHSRSLPTNVYILGAIGTLACTVLVMANDMFKTIPSTILPEKLTDGSSGTSNRQADIDTLINDLQSKLSSNSLSPAVVAANQELAAAQAKVDEINSINAQRSGKSYTPSYSSSTSSSTSSTSSSSSTSSPTPTPTPTPAPTPAPTPVCTTSASGVTTCK
;
A
#
# COMPACT_ATOMS: atom_id res chain seq x y z
N MET A 1 22.12 -3.57 -8.21
CA MET A 1 21.46 -2.37 -7.66
C MET A 1 22.50 -1.27 -7.64
N LEU A 2 22.26 -0.19 -8.39
CA LEU A 2 23.21 0.92 -8.54
C LEU A 2 23.13 1.83 -7.31
N ARG A 3 24.25 2.44 -6.94
CA ARG A 3 24.35 3.37 -5.81
C ARG A 3 24.54 4.80 -6.29
N TYR A 4 23.74 5.68 -5.73
CA TYR A 4 23.74 7.10 -6.04
C TYR A 4 23.77 7.92 -4.76
N ARG A 5 24.16 9.19 -4.87
CA ARG A 5 23.93 10.20 -3.85
C ARG A 5 22.95 11.25 -4.32
N ILE A 6 22.21 11.81 -3.38
CA ILE A 6 21.38 12.99 -3.63
C ILE A 6 22.31 14.16 -3.97
N ASP A 7 22.13 14.74 -5.15
CA ASP A 7 22.71 16.03 -5.50
C ASP A 7 21.82 17.14 -4.92
N TYR A 8 20.54 17.14 -5.28
CA TYR A 8 19.54 18.00 -4.65
C TYR A 8 18.15 17.37 -4.56
N VAL A 9 17.35 17.94 -3.67
CA VAL A 9 15.89 17.81 -3.63
C VAL A 9 15.30 19.20 -3.84
N ARG A 10 14.58 19.40 -4.95
CA ARG A 10 13.96 20.68 -5.30
C ARG A 10 12.44 20.58 -5.20
N GLN A 11 11.80 21.60 -4.64
CA GLN A 11 10.34 21.68 -4.65
C GLN A 11 9.86 22.17 -6.03
N GLU A 12 9.05 21.38 -6.73
CA GLU A 12 8.51 21.74 -8.04
C GLU A 12 7.10 22.34 -7.92
N THR A 13 6.28 21.79 -7.04
CA THR A 13 4.96 22.32 -6.64
C THR A 13 4.75 22.00 -5.15
N PRO A 14 3.74 22.52 -4.43
CA PRO A 14 3.54 22.18 -3.01
C PRO A 14 3.46 20.68 -2.68
N SER A 15 3.13 19.83 -3.66
CA SER A 15 3.01 18.38 -3.47
C SER A 15 3.99 17.53 -4.28
N ILE A 16 4.87 18.14 -5.08
CA ILE A 16 5.81 17.44 -5.97
C ILE A 16 7.22 17.95 -5.74
N ILE A 17 8.17 17.03 -5.64
CA ILE A 17 9.60 17.29 -5.56
C ILE A 17 10.32 16.70 -6.77
N GLY A 18 11.39 17.35 -7.20
CA GLY A 18 12.41 16.80 -8.09
C GLY A 18 13.57 16.26 -7.25
N LEU A 19 13.94 15.00 -7.47
CA LEU A 19 15.07 14.33 -6.83
C LEU A 19 16.16 14.10 -7.89
N ARG A 20 17.27 14.82 -7.80
CA ARG A 20 18.44 14.60 -8.66
C ARG A 20 19.49 13.77 -7.94
N LEU A 21 19.98 12.75 -8.63
CA LEU A 21 20.92 11.78 -8.13
C LEU A 21 22.18 11.74 -9.01
N ILE A 22 23.35 11.74 -8.38
CA ILE A 22 24.65 11.52 -9.04
C ILE A 22 25.20 10.16 -8.64
N LYS A 23 25.87 9.47 -9.55
CA LYS A 23 26.40 8.13 -9.29
C LYS A 23 27.50 8.16 -8.23
N GLU A 24 27.60 7.09 -7.45
CA GLU A 24 28.77 6.92 -6.58
C GLU A 24 30.05 6.69 -7.39
N PRO A 25 31.23 7.09 -6.87
CA PRO A 25 32.50 6.73 -7.48
C PRO A 25 32.61 5.21 -7.73
N GLY A 26 32.97 4.84 -8.96
CA GLY A 26 33.06 3.44 -9.39
C GLY A 26 31.75 2.80 -9.86
N GLU A 27 30.60 3.47 -9.73
CA GLU A 27 29.34 3.01 -10.32
C GLU A 27 29.20 3.47 -11.79
N SER A 28 28.37 2.76 -12.53
CA SER A 28 27.92 3.15 -13.87
C SER A 28 26.62 3.96 -13.79
N MET A 29 26.44 4.87 -14.76
CA MET A 29 25.14 5.53 -14.92
C MET A 29 24.07 4.53 -15.34
N LEU A 30 22.84 4.77 -14.89
CA LEU A 30 21.67 4.02 -15.34
C LEU A 30 21.46 4.28 -16.83
N SER A 31 21.52 3.22 -17.64
CA SER A 31 21.17 3.28 -19.06
C SER A 31 19.68 3.02 -19.22
N PHE A 32 18.94 3.95 -19.82
CA PHE A 32 17.48 3.87 -19.98
C PHE A 32 17.03 4.54 -21.29
N GLN A 33 15.75 4.34 -21.64
CA GLN A 33 15.09 4.99 -22.78
C GLN A 33 14.06 6.03 -22.29
N PRO A 34 13.81 7.10 -23.07
CA PRO A 34 12.97 8.19 -22.61
C PRO A 34 11.53 7.71 -22.34
N GLY A 35 11.08 7.93 -21.11
CA GLY A 35 9.77 7.49 -20.60
C GLY A 35 9.81 6.26 -19.67
N GLN A 36 10.97 5.61 -19.51
CA GLN A 36 11.12 4.51 -18.55
C GLN A 36 11.14 4.98 -17.09
N TYR A 37 10.97 4.02 -16.18
CA TYR A 37 11.02 4.24 -14.73
C TYR A 37 12.10 3.40 -14.06
N ALA A 38 12.44 3.74 -12.82
CA ALA A 38 13.32 2.94 -11.96
C ALA A 38 12.72 2.81 -10.56
N ALA A 39 13.13 1.77 -9.85
CA ALA A 39 12.80 1.56 -8.45
C ALA A 39 13.86 2.22 -7.56
N ILE A 40 13.42 3.03 -6.60
CA ILE A 40 14.27 3.77 -5.67
C ILE A 40 14.05 3.24 -4.26
N GLY A 41 15.14 3.08 -3.52
CA GLY A 41 15.14 2.80 -2.08
C GLY A 41 16.27 3.52 -1.37
N PHE A 42 16.20 3.59 -0.06
CA PHE A 42 17.20 4.24 0.79
C PHE A 42 17.24 3.57 2.16
N ASN A 43 18.28 3.81 2.94
CA ASN A 43 18.38 3.28 4.29
C ASN A 43 17.75 4.24 5.30
N LYS A 44 16.92 3.73 6.20
CA LYS A 44 16.39 4.45 7.36
C LYS A 44 17.12 3.97 8.60
N GLY A 45 18.27 4.59 8.90
CA GLY A 45 19.24 4.05 9.85
C GLY A 45 19.84 2.76 9.30
N ILE A 46 19.77 1.66 10.05
CA ILE A 46 20.32 0.35 9.64
C ILE A 46 19.34 -0.43 8.74
N ARG A 47 18.06 -0.04 8.69
CA ARG A 47 17.02 -0.79 7.96
C ARG A 47 16.81 -0.23 6.55
N PRO A 48 16.90 -1.04 5.48
CA PRO A 48 16.56 -0.59 4.14
C PRO A 48 15.05 -0.31 4.04
N SER A 49 14.69 0.74 3.29
CA SER A 49 13.31 0.98 2.87
C SER A 49 12.89 -0.04 1.81
N ALA A 50 11.60 -0.26 1.65
CA ALA A 50 11.10 -0.95 0.46
C ALA A 50 11.38 -0.12 -0.81
N MET A 51 11.64 -0.78 -1.93
CA MET A 51 11.83 -0.11 -3.23
C MET A 51 10.49 0.39 -3.79
N ARG A 52 10.47 1.56 -4.42
CA ARG A 52 9.26 2.13 -5.05
C ARG A 52 9.59 2.69 -6.43
N CYS A 53 8.71 2.44 -7.39
CA CYS A 53 8.89 2.85 -8.78
C CYS A 53 8.55 4.33 -8.98
N PHE A 54 9.43 5.04 -9.68
CA PHE A 54 9.23 6.42 -10.10
C PHE A 54 9.74 6.58 -11.54
N SER A 55 8.95 7.23 -12.40
CA SER A 55 9.39 7.56 -13.76
C SER A 55 10.63 8.44 -13.72
N ILE A 56 11.55 8.18 -14.63
CA ILE A 56 12.76 8.99 -14.78
C ILE A 56 12.36 10.27 -15.51
N ALA A 57 12.74 11.41 -14.95
CA ALA A 57 12.47 12.74 -15.49
C ALA A 57 13.60 13.24 -16.39
N SER A 58 14.85 12.86 -16.11
CA SER A 58 16.02 13.28 -16.90
C SER A 58 16.02 12.64 -18.28
N SER A 59 16.73 13.26 -19.21
CA SER A 59 17.02 12.67 -20.52
C SER A 59 18.06 11.56 -20.38
N PRO A 60 17.97 10.46 -21.16
CA PRO A 60 19.06 9.49 -21.22
C PRO A 60 20.33 10.04 -21.89
N THR A 61 20.30 11.26 -22.44
CA THR A 61 21.53 11.95 -22.88
C THR A 61 22.29 12.63 -21.73
N GLU A 62 21.67 12.80 -20.56
CA GLU A 62 22.30 13.39 -19.38
C GLU A 62 23.05 12.31 -18.61
N GLN A 63 24.36 12.19 -18.85
CA GLN A 63 25.21 11.14 -18.30
C GLN A 63 25.90 11.51 -16.98
N GLU A 64 25.56 12.67 -16.40
CA GLU A 64 26.13 13.13 -15.14
C GLU A 64 25.19 12.86 -13.96
N PHE A 65 23.87 12.80 -14.21
CA PHE A 65 22.85 12.62 -13.18
C PHE A 65 21.62 11.90 -13.72
N VAL A 66 20.82 11.36 -12.81
CA VAL A 66 19.44 10.91 -13.09
C VAL A 66 18.48 11.71 -12.21
N GLU A 67 17.36 12.15 -12.77
CA GLU A 67 16.35 12.93 -12.05
C GLU A 67 15.02 12.20 -12.00
N PHE A 68 14.29 12.32 -10.88
CA PHE A 68 12.96 11.74 -10.68
C PHE A 68 11.98 12.81 -10.20
N GLY A 69 10.79 12.83 -10.79
CA GLY A 69 9.66 13.62 -10.30
C GLY A 69 8.80 12.80 -9.34
N ILE A 70 8.61 13.27 -8.11
CA ILE A 70 7.98 12.50 -7.04
C ILE A 70 6.87 13.28 -6.36
N ARG A 71 5.64 12.73 -6.38
CA ARG A 71 4.52 13.24 -5.58
C ARG A 71 4.66 12.82 -4.12
N VAL A 72 4.70 13.79 -3.23
CA VAL A 72 4.74 13.56 -1.78
C VAL A 72 3.32 13.29 -1.27
N GLY A 73 3.15 12.18 -0.55
CA GLY A 73 1.85 11.82 0.03
C GLY A 73 1.87 10.57 0.89
N GLY A 74 2.65 9.56 0.48
CA GLY A 74 2.79 8.29 1.21
C GLY A 74 3.90 8.32 2.27
N ARG A 75 3.91 7.30 3.14
CA ARG A 75 4.97 7.14 4.16
C ARG A 75 6.37 7.10 3.55
N PHE A 76 6.53 6.43 2.40
CA PHE A 76 7.79 6.36 1.66
C PHE A 76 8.23 7.74 1.17
N THR A 77 7.37 8.45 0.42
CA THR A 77 7.74 9.74 -0.19
C THR A 77 7.91 10.85 0.83
N LYS A 78 7.17 10.82 1.96
CA LYS A 78 7.41 11.72 3.10
C LYS A 78 8.74 11.47 3.82
N ALA A 79 9.22 10.22 3.85
CA ALA A 79 10.53 9.91 4.41
C ALA A 79 11.64 10.31 3.43
N LEU A 80 11.44 10.04 2.14
CA LEU A 80 12.35 10.45 1.07
C LEU A 80 12.56 11.97 1.04
N GLN A 81 11.50 12.77 1.19
CA GLN A 81 11.58 14.24 1.21
C GLN A 81 12.47 14.79 2.35
N LYS A 82 12.73 14.01 3.40
CA LYS A 82 13.56 14.42 4.53
C LYS A 82 15.05 14.12 4.32
N LEU A 83 15.40 13.37 3.29
CA LEU A 83 16.78 13.10 2.94
C LEU A 83 17.47 14.37 2.43
N LYS A 84 18.78 14.42 2.56
CA LYS A 84 19.60 15.59 2.24
C LYS A 84 20.62 15.26 1.16
N THR A 85 21.16 16.30 0.54
CA THR A 85 22.33 16.19 -0.34
C THR A 85 23.42 15.33 0.29
N GLY A 86 23.98 14.41 -0.48
CA GLY A 86 24.98 13.43 -0.05
C GLY A 86 24.41 12.11 0.48
N ASP A 87 23.12 12.03 0.84
CA ASP A 87 22.52 10.77 1.31
C ASP A 87 22.52 9.70 0.22
N LEU A 88 22.75 8.44 0.62
CA LEU A 88 22.82 7.31 -0.29
C LEU A 88 21.42 6.84 -0.72
N ILE A 89 21.24 6.71 -2.03
CA ILE A 89 20.06 6.19 -2.68
C ILE A 89 20.43 4.95 -3.51
N HIS A 90 19.62 3.91 -3.38
CA HIS A 90 19.70 2.72 -4.20
C HIS A 90 18.72 2.83 -5.36
N VAL A 91 19.21 2.54 -6.57
CA VAL A 91 18.41 2.57 -7.80
C VAL A 91 18.48 1.22 -8.49
N GLU A 92 17.33 0.72 -8.92
CA GLU A 92 17.18 -0.53 -9.66
C GLU A 92 16.33 -0.30 -10.90
N GLY A 93 16.72 -0.86 -12.04
CA GLY A 93 16.07 -0.63 -13.34
C GLY A 93 17.08 -0.57 -14.49
N PRO A 94 16.68 0.00 -15.64
CA PRO A 94 15.37 0.61 -15.89
C PRO A 94 14.25 -0.42 -16.08
N TYR A 95 13.02 0.04 -16.08
CA TYR A 95 11.83 -0.75 -16.34
C TYR A 95 10.81 0.02 -17.19
N GLY A 96 9.82 -0.71 -17.72
CA GLY A 96 8.68 -0.13 -18.43
C GLY A 96 8.86 -0.09 -19.95
N ASN A 97 7.72 -0.11 -20.64
CA ASN A 97 7.62 -0.09 -22.11
C ASN A 97 7.00 1.24 -22.62
N PHE A 98 6.83 2.23 -21.75
CA PHE A 98 6.29 3.55 -22.10
C PHE A 98 7.38 4.41 -22.74
N ILE A 99 7.77 4.06 -23.97
CA ILE A 99 9.01 4.52 -24.59
C ILE A 99 8.73 5.41 -25.78
N PHE A 100 9.40 6.57 -25.83
CA PHE A 100 9.44 7.40 -27.03
C PHE A 100 10.54 6.95 -27.99
N ASN A 101 10.15 6.28 -29.07
CA ASN A 101 11.02 5.98 -30.21
C ASN A 101 10.99 7.12 -31.25
N SER A 102 12.11 7.81 -31.44
CA SER A 102 12.20 8.94 -32.38
C SER A 102 12.11 8.56 -33.86
N ALA A 103 12.45 7.31 -34.20
CA ALA A 103 12.32 6.81 -35.56
C ALA A 103 10.84 6.59 -35.93
N GLU A 104 10.04 6.08 -35.01
CA GLU A 104 8.64 5.71 -35.23
C GLU A 104 7.66 6.86 -34.96
N HIS A 105 7.90 7.64 -33.91
CA HIS A 105 6.92 8.61 -33.40
C HIS A 105 7.15 10.03 -33.95
N LYS A 106 6.86 10.26 -35.23
CA LYS A 106 7.11 11.58 -35.87
C LYS A 106 6.22 12.71 -35.36
N HIS A 107 4.95 12.43 -35.10
CA HIS A 107 3.98 13.36 -34.52
C HIS A 107 3.47 12.79 -33.20
N VAL A 108 3.63 13.52 -32.11
CA VAL A 108 3.41 13.00 -30.76
C VAL A 108 2.52 13.93 -29.95
N ILE A 109 1.46 13.35 -29.38
CA ILE A 109 0.62 14.01 -28.39
C ILE A 109 1.04 13.49 -27.01
N LEU A 110 1.38 14.39 -26.09
CA LEU A 110 1.72 14.08 -24.71
C LEU A 110 0.62 14.64 -23.82
N CYS A 111 -0.17 13.79 -23.18
CA CYS A 111 -1.27 14.21 -22.30
C CYS A 111 -0.93 13.93 -20.84
N ALA A 112 -0.61 14.97 -20.07
CA ALA A 112 -0.22 14.83 -18.67
C ALA A 112 -1.22 15.46 -17.69
N GLY A 113 -1.43 14.77 -16.57
CA GLY A 113 -2.09 15.31 -15.39
C GLY A 113 -1.22 15.14 -14.13
N GLY A 114 -0.93 16.25 -13.45
CA GLY A 114 -0.13 16.25 -12.22
C GLY A 114 1.26 15.63 -12.41
N ILE A 115 1.63 14.63 -11.60
CA ILE A 115 2.96 13.98 -11.69
C ILE A 115 3.14 13.12 -12.95
N GLY A 116 2.09 12.93 -13.76
CA GLY A 116 2.19 12.27 -15.06
C GLY A 116 3.08 12.98 -16.08
N ILE A 117 3.55 14.19 -15.77
CA ILE A 117 4.52 14.89 -16.61
C ILE A 117 5.92 14.28 -16.59
N THR A 118 6.28 13.53 -15.55
CA THR A 118 7.65 13.03 -15.35
C THR A 118 8.20 12.25 -16.56
N PRO A 119 7.52 11.21 -17.10
CA PRO A 119 8.02 10.52 -18.29
C PRO A 119 8.11 11.46 -19.50
N PHE A 120 7.22 12.45 -19.61
CA PHE A 120 7.23 13.41 -20.71
C PHE A 120 8.37 14.42 -20.61
N MET A 121 8.80 14.82 -19.41
CA MET A 121 10.02 15.60 -19.25
C MET A 121 11.21 14.83 -19.83
N SER A 122 11.31 13.52 -19.57
CA SER A 122 12.38 12.69 -20.15
C SER A 122 12.34 12.68 -21.69
N MET A 123 11.15 12.49 -22.27
CA MET A 123 10.94 12.50 -23.73
C MET A 123 11.24 13.86 -24.36
N ILE A 124 10.74 14.95 -23.77
CA ILE A 124 10.92 16.31 -24.27
C ILE A 124 12.38 16.75 -24.16
N ARG A 125 13.04 16.50 -23.02
CA ARG A 125 14.47 16.79 -22.83
C ARG A 125 15.30 15.99 -23.83
N TYR A 126 15.01 14.69 -24.01
CA TYR A 126 15.68 13.86 -25.02
C TYR A 126 15.56 14.42 -26.44
N ALA A 127 14.34 14.75 -26.87
CA ALA A 127 14.12 15.30 -28.20
C ALA A 127 14.79 16.67 -28.38
N SER A 128 14.77 17.51 -27.35
CA SER A 128 15.38 18.85 -27.38
C SER A 128 16.91 18.78 -27.38
N ASN A 129 17.51 17.95 -26.53
CA ASN A 129 18.97 17.78 -26.43
C ASN A 129 19.57 17.27 -27.75
N LEU A 130 18.90 16.32 -28.40
CA LEU A 130 19.32 15.78 -29.70
C LEU A 130 18.83 16.59 -30.90
N ARG A 131 18.09 17.68 -30.68
CA ARG A 131 17.49 18.53 -31.73
C ARG A 131 16.72 17.71 -32.77
N LEU A 132 15.88 16.79 -32.29
CA LEU A 132 15.12 15.91 -33.16
C LEU A 132 14.02 16.67 -33.91
N ASN A 133 13.70 16.17 -35.11
CA ASN A 133 12.65 16.74 -35.97
C ASN A 133 11.23 16.26 -35.61
N ASN A 134 11.08 15.49 -34.52
CA ASN A 134 9.79 15.01 -34.04
C ASN A 134 8.92 16.18 -33.54
N GLN A 135 7.67 16.24 -34.01
CA GLN A 135 6.69 17.24 -33.59
C GLN A 135 6.01 16.78 -32.30
N LEU A 136 6.24 17.48 -31.20
CA LEU A 136 5.73 17.15 -29.88
C LEU A 136 4.71 18.21 -29.43
N ILE A 137 3.54 17.76 -28.96
CA ILE A 137 2.52 18.63 -28.37
C ILE A 137 2.21 18.15 -26.96
N LEU A 138 2.59 18.92 -25.94
CA LEU A 138 2.22 18.65 -24.56
C LEU A 138 0.90 19.34 -24.21
N PHE A 139 -0.13 18.55 -23.93
CA PHE A 139 -1.34 18.99 -23.25
C PHE A 139 -1.21 18.69 -21.76
N PHE A 140 -1.03 19.74 -20.94
CA PHE A 140 -0.88 19.59 -19.50
C PHE A 140 -2.11 20.12 -18.75
N SER A 141 -2.79 19.25 -18.01
CA SER A 141 -3.95 19.61 -17.19
C SER A 141 -3.57 19.84 -15.72
N ALA A 142 -3.93 21.02 -15.19
CA ALA A 142 -3.73 21.42 -13.80
C ALA A 142 -4.90 22.25 -13.26
N ARG A 143 -4.92 22.49 -11.95
CA ARG A 143 -5.92 23.38 -11.31
C ARG A 143 -5.51 24.84 -11.45
N SER A 144 -4.23 25.13 -11.31
CA SER A 144 -3.64 26.46 -11.45
C SER A 144 -2.21 26.34 -11.97
N GLN A 145 -1.59 27.47 -12.33
CA GLN A 145 -0.17 27.49 -12.71
C GLN A 145 0.75 26.91 -11.62
N ASP A 146 0.44 27.18 -10.34
CA ASP A 146 1.26 26.77 -9.20
C ASP A 146 1.25 25.23 -8.98
N ASP A 147 0.35 24.53 -9.67
CA ASP A 147 0.26 23.06 -9.69
C ASP A 147 1.02 22.41 -10.86
N ILE A 148 1.70 23.18 -11.71
CA ILE A 148 2.46 22.70 -12.86
C ILE A 148 3.93 22.45 -12.47
N PRO A 149 4.38 21.18 -12.35
CA PRO A 149 5.79 20.89 -12.08
C PRO A 149 6.66 21.31 -13.27
N TYR A 150 7.90 21.73 -13.02
CA TYR A 150 8.85 22.13 -14.06
C TYR A 150 8.38 23.30 -14.95
N PHE A 151 7.45 24.14 -14.48
CA PHE A 151 6.82 25.20 -15.30
C PHE A 151 7.83 26.09 -16.02
N ASP A 152 8.80 26.64 -15.28
CA ASP A 152 9.82 27.53 -15.85
C ASP A 152 10.71 26.83 -16.89
N GLU A 153 10.99 25.54 -16.68
CA GLU A 153 11.79 24.74 -17.60
C GLU A 153 11.02 24.44 -18.88
N ILE A 154 9.76 24.01 -18.77
CA ILE A 154 8.88 23.75 -19.91
C ILE A 154 8.73 25.01 -20.75
N LYS A 155 8.57 26.16 -20.09
CA LYS A 155 8.54 27.46 -20.78
C LYS A 155 9.83 27.66 -21.58
N LYS A 156 11.01 27.46 -20.98
CA LYS A 156 12.29 27.61 -21.69
C LYS A 156 12.42 26.64 -22.86
N LEU A 157 12.07 25.37 -22.66
CA LEU A 157 12.10 24.35 -23.70
C LEU A 157 11.20 24.71 -24.88
N ALA A 158 9.99 25.21 -24.63
CA ALA A 158 9.07 25.67 -25.66
C ALA A 158 9.61 26.87 -26.47
N HIS A 159 10.42 27.74 -25.84
CA HIS A 159 11.06 28.84 -26.57
C HIS A 159 12.25 28.35 -27.42
N SER A 160 13.01 27.36 -26.95
CA SER A 160 14.22 26.88 -27.63
C SER A 160 13.97 25.78 -28.68
N ASN A 161 12.87 25.04 -28.57
CA ASN A 161 12.54 23.93 -29.46
C ASN A 161 11.27 24.24 -30.27
N HIS A 162 11.45 24.62 -31.53
CA HIS A 162 10.34 24.97 -32.42
C HIS A 162 9.41 23.80 -32.76
N ASN A 163 9.85 22.56 -32.54
CA ASN A 163 9.02 21.37 -32.75
C ASN A 163 8.25 20.98 -31.47
N LEU A 164 8.36 21.75 -30.39
CA LEU A 164 7.66 21.54 -29.14
C LEU A 164 6.60 22.61 -28.93
N GLN A 165 5.33 22.18 -28.96
CA GLN A 165 4.20 23.00 -28.57
C GLN A 165 3.72 22.62 -27.17
N ILE A 166 3.46 23.62 -26.32
CA ILE A 166 2.89 23.41 -24.99
C ILE A 166 1.53 24.08 -24.91
N VAL A 167 0.54 23.31 -24.45
CA VAL A 167 -0.84 23.73 -24.25
C VAL A 167 -1.25 23.40 -22.81
N PHE A 168 -1.54 24.42 -22.02
CA PHE A 168 -2.04 24.27 -20.66
C PHE A 168 -3.56 24.23 -20.64
N ILE A 169 -4.11 23.39 -19.78
CA ILE A 169 -5.54 23.23 -19.54
C ILE A 169 -5.76 23.42 -18.05
N ILE A 170 -6.39 24.54 -17.68
CA ILE A 170 -6.46 25.02 -16.31
C ILE A 170 -7.93 25.04 -15.85
N ASP A 171 -8.25 24.22 -14.85
CA ASP A 171 -9.60 24.11 -14.29
C ASP A 171 -9.97 25.31 -13.38
N GLY A 172 -8.98 26.08 -12.92
CA GLY A 172 -9.14 27.29 -12.11
C GLY A 172 -8.66 28.56 -12.82
N ASP A 173 -8.06 29.47 -12.06
CA ASP A 173 -7.52 30.72 -12.59
C ASP A 173 -6.28 30.47 -13.47
N ASN A 174 -6.33 30.96 -14.71
CA ASN A 174 -5.26 30.88 -15.70
C ASN A 174 -4.56 32.22 -15.98
N SER A 175 -4.92 33.30 -15.27
CA SER A 175 -4.39 34.65 -15.45
C SER A 175 -2.87 34.76 -15.35
N LYS A 176 -2.24 33.85 -14.62
CA LYS A 176 -0.77 33.80 -14.45
C LYS A 176 -0.04 33.27 -15.69
N ILE A 177 -0.71 32.49 -16.55
CA ILE A 177 -0.10 31.88 -17.74
C ILE A 177 -0.14 32.89 -18.87
N ASN A 178 1.02 33.49 -19.15
CA ASN A 178 1.17 34.52 -20.17
C ASN A 178 1.65 33.98 -21.51
N TYR A 179 1.35 34.73 -22.58
CA TYR A 179 1.89 34.54 -23.92
C TYR A 179 3.43 34.44 -23.91
N PRO A 180 4.07 33.58 -24.73
CA PRO A 180 3.54 32.82 -25.87
C PRO A 180 2.90 31.46 -25.53
N LEU A 181 2.72 31.13 -24.25
CA LEU A 181 2.12 29.86 -23.85
C LEU A 181 0.61 29.87 -24.08
N LYS A 182 0.06 28.79 -24.66
CA LYS A 182 -1.38 28.63 -24.85
C LYS A 182 -2.01 28.07 -23.57
N ALA A 183 -3.09 28.67 -23.10
CA ALA A 183 -3.86 28.19 -21.96
C ALA A 183 -5.35 28.17 -22.29
N TYR A 184 -6.03 27.08 -21.94
CA TYR A 184 -7.47 26.92 -22.05
C TYR A 184 -8.08 26.68 -20.68
N SER A 185 -9.27 27.22 -20.42
CA SER A 185 -9.99 26.98 -19.18
C SER A 185 -10.76 25.66 -19.20
N GLY A 186 -10.87 25.01 -18.05
CA GLY A 186 -11.67 23.79 -17.86
C GLY A 186 -10.89 22.50 -18.08
N ARG A 187 -11.44 21.58 -18.88
CA ARG A 187 -10.91 20.23 -19.09
C ARG A 187 -10.54 19.98 -20.54
N LEU A 188 -9.56 19.10 -20.75
CA LEU A 188 -9.10 18.73 -22.09
C LEU A 188 -10.25 18.05 -22.83
N ASN A 189 -10.53 18.52 -24.04
CA ASN A 189 -11.59 18.02 -24.90
C ASN A 189 -11.09 17.91 -26.36
N ALA A 190 -11.91 17.31 -27.22
CA ALA A 190 -11.51 17.00 -28.59
C ALA A 190 -11.26 18.28 -29.42
N ASP A 191 -12.01 19.35 -29.17
CA ASP A 191 -11.88 20.63 -29.87
C ASP A 191 -10.55 21.32 -29.57
N ILE A 192 -10.12 21.31 -28.30
CA ILE A 192 -8.82 21.85 -27.90
C ILE A 192 -7.70 21.06 -28.58
N ILE A 193 -7.79 19.73 -28.62
CA ILE A 193 -6.75 18.93 -29.26
C ILE A 193 -6.73 19.21 -30.77
N SER A 194 -7.88 19.12 -31.43
CA SER A 194 -8.00 19.28 -32.90
C SER A 194 -7.49 20.62 -33.40
N GLN A 195 -7.79 21.72 -32.69
CA GLN A 195 -7.32 23.08 -33.03
C GLN A 195 -5.79 23.25 -32.93
N ASN A 196 -5.11 22.32 -32.28
CA ASN A 196 -3.66 22.38 -32.06
C ASN A 196 -2.89 21.30 -32.84
N LEU A 197 -3.57 20.42 -33.59
CA LEU A 197 -2.92 19.47 -34.50
C LEU A 197 -2.57 20.15 -35.83
N THR A 198 -1.48 19.71 -36.44
CA THR A 198 -1.01 20.13 -37.77
C THR A 198 -1.29 19.08 -38.84
N GLU A 199 -1.59 17.85 -38.42
CA GLU A 199 -1.85 16.69 -39.29
C GLU A 199 -3.17 16.03 -38.89
N SER A 200 -3.63 15.06 -39.68
CA SER A 200 -4.80 14.26 -39.32
C SER A 200 -4.53 13.41 -38.05
N PRO A 201 -5.53 13.20 -37.18
CA PRO A 201 -5.33 12.52 -35.89
C PRO A 201 -4.69 11.13 -35.96
N ASP A 202 -4.94 10.38 -37.05
CA ASP A 202 -4.38 9.04 -37.30
C ASP A 202 -2.85 9.03 -37.48
N LYS A 203 -2.23 10.19 -37.76
CA LYS A 203 -0.77 10.33 -37.88
C LYS A 203 -0.06 10.44 -36.54
N TYR A 204 -0.79 10.84 -35.49
CA TYR A 204 -0.21 11.04 -34.17
C TYR A 204 -0.09 9.72 -33.40
N THR A 205 0.95 9.62 -32.57
CA THR A 205 1.00 8.68 -31.45
C THR A 205 0.76 9.46 -30.17
N ALA A 206 -0.23 9.06 -29.39
CA ALA A 206 -0.56 9.72 -28.13
C ALA A 206 -0.01 8.94 -26.95
N PHE A 207 0.74 9.61 -26.10
CA PHE A 207 1.14 9.12 -24.79
C PHE A 207 0.30 9.81 -23.72
N MET A 208 -0.28 9.05 -22.80
CA MET A 208 -1.03 9.62 -21.67
C MET A 208 -0.55 9.07 -20.34
N CYS A 209 -0.47 9.98 -19.37
CA CYS A 209 -0.04 9.65 -18.02
C CYS A 209 -0.65 10.63 -17.01
N GLY A 210 -1.28 10.11 -15.96
CA GLY A 210 -1.97 10.93 -14.97
C GLY A 210 -2.86 10.13 -14.02
N PRO A 211 -3.63 10.82 -13.16
CA PRO A 211 -4.52 10.15 -12.22
C PRO A 211 -5.68 9.42 -12.93
N PRO A 212 -6.28 8.38 -12.35
CA PRO A 212 -7.30 7.56 -13.04
C PRO A 212 -8.48 8.34 -13.67
N PRO A 213 -9.05 9.38 -13.03
CA PRO A 213 -10.09 10.19 -13.66
C PRO A 213 -9.61 10.92 -14.93
N PHE A 214 -8.37 11.39 -14.92
CA PHE A 214 -7.74 12.03 -16.09
C PHE A 214 -7.55 11.01 -17.21
N MET A 215 -6.98 9.84 -16.90
CA MET A 215 -6.76 8.76 -17.88
C MET A 215 -8.06 8.34 -18.58
N LYS A 216 -9.15 8.19 -17.81
CA LYS A 216 -10.47 7.86 -18.36
C LYS A 216 -11.00 8.95 -19.30
N ALA A 217 -10.94 10.22 -18.88
CA ALA A 217 -11.47 11.34 -19.65
C ALA A 217 -10.68 11.58 -20.95
N VAL A 218 -9.34 11.62 -20.85
CA VAL A 218 -8.47 11.84 -22.01
C VAL A 218 -8.49 10.64 -22.96
N GLY A 219 -8.54 9.42 -22.43
CA GLY A 219 -8.70 8.21 -23.25
C GLY A 219 -9.96 8.29 -24.13
N GLY A 220 -11.11 8.62 -23.54
CA GLY A 220 -12.35 8.84 -24.30
C GLY A 220 -12.22 9.97 -25.32
N THR A 221 -11.58 11.08 -24.95
CA THR A 221 -11.38 12.23 -25.83
C THR A 221 -10.56 11.89 -27.07
N LEU A 222 -9.44 11.18 -26.91
CA LEU A 222 -8.59 10.76 -28.03
C LEU A 222 -9.29 9.75 -28.93
N SER A 223 -10.09 8.83 -28.35
CA SER A 223 -10.93 7.92 -29.13
C SER A 223 -11.99 8.67 -29.94
N THR A 224 -12.67 9.66 -29.36
CA THR A 224 -13.64 10.52 -30.07
C THR A 224 -12.98 11.34 -31.18
N LEU A 225 -11.74 11.77 -30.99
CA LEU A 225 -10.96 12.47 -32.01
C LEU A 225 -10.54 11.57 -33.19
N GLY A 226 -10.69 10.24 -33.06
CA GLY A 226 -10.40 9.28 -34.11
C GLY A 226 -9.00 8.69 -34.09
N LEU A 227 -8.26 8.79 -32.96
CA LEU A 227 -6.97 8.11 -32.84
C LEU A 227 -7.18 6.58 -32.78
N PRO A 228 -6.46 5.79 -33.60
CA PRO A 228 -6.43 4.34 -33.47
C PRO A 228 -5.97 3.93 -32.07
N LYS A 229 -6.59 2.90 -31.50
CA LYS A 229 -6.32 2.45 -30.13
C LYS A 229 -4.84 2.03 -29.95
N GLU A 230 -4.25 1.46 -31.00
CA GLU A 230 -2.86 0.99 -31.05
C GLU A 230 -1.86 2.16 -30.98
N ARG A 231 -2.31 3.38 -31.30
CA ARG A 231 -1.53 4.62 -31.23
C ARG A 231 -1.74 5.38 -29.92
N ILE A 232 -2.55 4.85 -29.00
CA ILE A 232 -2.74 5.42 -27.66
C ILE A 232 -1.97 4.57 -26.65
N ILE A 233 -0.81 5.07 -26.25
CA ILE A 233 0.10 4.45 -25.30
C ILE A 233 -0.18 5.04 -23.93
N THR A 234 -0.36 4.19 -22.91
CA THR A 234 -0.75 4.63 -21.57
C THR A 234 0.21 4.11 -20.51
N GLU A 235 0.58 4.97 -19.56
CA GLU A 235 1.22 4.56 -18.30
C GLU A 235 0.30 4.93 -17.14
N ALA A 236 -0.21 3.91 -16.45
CA ALA A 236 -1.10 4.10 -15.31
C ALA A 236 -0.31 3.97 -14.00
N PHE A 237 -0.29 5.05 -13.21
CA PHE A 237 0.17 4.97 -11.83
C PHE A 237 -0.94 4.39 -10.96
N SER A 238 -0.69 3.24 -10.35
CA SER A 238 -1.46 2.85 -9.18
C SER A 238 -1.01 3.73 -8.01
N GLN A 239 -1.71 4.85 -7.79
CA GLN A 239 -1.75 5.38 -6.45
C GLN A 239 -2.34 4.26 -5.62
N SER A 240 -1.58 3.71 -4.67
CA SER A 240 -2.17 2.88 -3.63
C SER A 240 -3.25 3.73 -2.97
N THR A 241 -4.50 3.57 -3.42
CA THR A 241 -5.64 3.98 -2.63
C THR A 241 -5.40 3.34 -1.27
N GLN A 242 -5.42 4.13 -0.22
CA GLN A 242 -5.64 3.62 1.13
C GLN A 242 -7.06 3.00 1.12
N HIS A 243 -7.20 1.85 0.48
CA HIS A 243 -8.38 1.02 0.52
C HIS A 243 -8.26 0.19 1.79
N GLY A 244 -8.98 0.65 2.81
CA GLY A 244 -9.12 0.00 4.10
C GLY A 244 -7.90 0.19 4.99
N LYS A 245 -8.17 0.41 6.29
CA LYS A 245 -7.28 -0.08 7.34
C LYS A 245 -6.79 -1.44 6.85
N GLY A 246 -5.48 -1.59 6.63
CA GLY A 246 -4.92 -2.92 6.59
C GLY A 246 -5.51 -3.60 7.81
N HIS A 247 -6.36 -4.60 7.60
CA HIS A 247 -6.55 -5.57 8.66
C HIS A 247 -5.13 -6.05 8.84
N SER A 248 -4.47 -5.53 9.88
CA SER A 248 -3.51 -6.35 10.60
C SER A 248 -4.27 -7.66 10.70
N ARG A 249 -3.86 -8.66 9.92
CA ARG A 249 -4.24 -10.02 10.23
C ARG A 249 -3.50 -10.29 11.53
N SER A 250 -3.97 -9.68 12.63
CA SER A 250 -3.92 -10.30 13.93
C SER A 250 -4.67 -11.58 13.67
N LEU A 251 -3.91 -12.67 13.51
CA LEU A 251 -4.50 -13.99 13.58
C LEU A 251 -5.38 -13.96 14.85
N PRO A 252 -6.61 -14.51 14.80
CA PRO A 252 -7.48 -14.47 15.97
C PRO A 252 -6.68 -15.01 17.16
N THR A 253 -6.87 -14.44 18.36
CA THR A 253 -6.06 -14.76 19.55
C THR A 253 -5.88 -16.27 19.75
N ASN A 254 -6.88 -17.06 19.36
CA ASN A 254 -6.87 -18.52 19.34
C ASN A 254 -5.71 -19.15 18.53
N VAL A 255 -5.23 -18.52 17.45
CA VAL A 255 -4.07 -19.00 16.66
C VAL A 255 -2.75 -18.75 17.39
N TYR A 256 -2.62 -17.62 18.10
CA TYR A 256 -1.47 -17.38 18.97
C TYR A 256 -1.48 -18.32 20.17
N ILE A 257 -2.67 -18.59 20.74
CA ILE A 257 -2.87 -19.56 21.80
C ILE A 257 -2.56 -20.98 21.31
N LEU A 258 -3.05 -21.41 20.14
CA LEU A 258 -2.70 -22.71 19.56
C LEU A 258 -1.20 -22.84 19.27
N GLY A 259 -0.56 -21.77 18.78
CA GLY A 259 0.88 -21.73 18.56
C GLY A 259 1.67 -21.87 19.87
N ALA A 260 1.24 -21.19 20.94
CA ALA A 260 1.84 -21.28 22.27
C ALA A 260 1.62 -22.65 22.92
N ILE A 261 0.41 -23.22 22.81
CA ILE A 261 0.10 -24.57 23.29
C ILE A 261 0.92 -25.61 22.52
N GLY A 262 1.03 -25.49 21.20
CA GLY A 262 1.81 -26.40 20.37
C GLY A 262 3.31 -26.36 20.69
N THR A 263 3.87 -25.18 20.97
CA THR A 263 5.27 -25.06 21.40
C THR A 263 5.48 -25.65 22.80
N LEU A 264 4.59 -25.38 23.75
CA LEU A 264 4.64 -25.99 25.09
C LEU A 264 4.51 -27.51 25.02
N ALA A 265 3.55 -28.04 24.26
CA ALA A 265 3.37 -29.48 24.08
C ALA A 265 4.60 -30.15 23.44
N CYS A 266 5.19 -29.53 22.40
CA CYS A 266 6.44 -30.02 21.82
C CYS A 266 7.58 -30.03 22.84
N THR A 267 7.74 -28.96 23.63
CA THR A 267 8.80 -28.92 24.65
C THR A 267 8.59 -29.96 25.75
N VAL A 268 7.35 -30.20 26.17
CA VAL A 268 7.01 -31.25 27.15
C VAL A 268 7.26 -32.64 26.58
N LEU A 269 6.92 -32.89 25.31
CA LEU A 269 7.20 -34.17 24.64
C LEU A 269 8.70 -34.44 24.47
N VAL A 270 9.48 -33.41 24.12
CA VAL A 270 10.94 -33.53 24.03
C VAL A 270 11.55 -33.81 25.40
N MET A 271 11.11 -33.09 26.44
CA MET A 271 11.56 -33.32 27.82
C MET A 271 11.14 -34.69 28.35
N ALA A 272 9.93 -35.17 28.03
CA ALA A 272 9.45 -36.49 28.42
C ALA A 272 10.21 -37.62 27.71
N ASN A 273 10.57 -37.42 26.43
CA ASN A 273 11.39 -38.36 25.67
C ASN A 273 12.83 -38.45 26.22
N ASP A 274 13.41 -37.31 26.63
CA ASP A 274 14.71 -37.29 27.29
C ASP A 274 14.65 -37.92 28.70
N MET A 275 13.55 -37.72 29.44
CA MET A 275 13.31 -38.41 30.72
C MET A 275 13.20 -39.93 30.55
N PHE A 276 12.53 -40.41 29.50
CA PHE A 276 12.39 -41.85 29.21
C PHE A 276 13.73 -42.51 28.87
N LYS A 277 14.68 -41.76 28.31
CA LYS A 277 16.05 -42.24 28.06
C LYS A 277 16.93 -42.31 29.32
N THR A 278 16.53 -41.64 30.40
CA THR A 278 17.25 -41.65 31.69
C THR A 278 16.74 -42.66 32.70
N ILE A 279 15.74 -43.48 32.36
CA ILE A 279 15.29 -44.58 33.22
C ILE A 279 16.25 -45.77 33.01
N PRO A 280 16.99 -46.22 34.05
CA PRO A 280 17.85 -47.39 33.92
C PRO A 280 17.02 -48.63 33.59
N SER A 281 17.52 -49.47 32.67
CA SER A 281 16.86 -50.67 32.13
C SER A 281 16.73 -51.85 33.12
N THR A 282 16.54 -51.55 34.41
CA THR A 282 16.35 -52.52 35.49
C THR A 282 14.96 -52.32 36.07
N ILE A 283 13.96 -52.91 35.42
CA ILE A 283 12.79 -53.60 35.98
C ILE A 283 12.08 -54.20 34.75
N LEU A 284 12.47 -55.40 34.37
CA LEU A 284 11.62 -56.31 33.61
C LEU A 284 11.57 -57.59 34.44
N PRO A 285 10.43 -57.96 35.06
CA PRO A 285 10.27 -59.32 35.51
C PRO A 285 10.11 -60.20 34.27
N GLU A 286 11.09 -61.09 34.13
CA GLU A 286 11.08 -62.31 33.36
C GLU A 286 9.79 -63.10 33.63
N LYS A 287 8.88 -63.16 32.65
CA LYS A 287 8.02 -64.32 32.44
C LYS A 287 7.31 -64.28 31.08
N LEU A 288 7.40 -65.44 30.42
CA LEU A 288 6.60 -65.95 29.30
C LEU A 288 7.09 -65.62 27.89
N THR A 289 8.30 -66.11 27.59
CA THR A 289 8.49 -66.97 26.43
C THR A 289 7.62 -68.23 26.58
N ASP A 290 6.50 -68.31 25.87
CA ASP A 290 6.04 -69.57 25.27
C ASP A 290 4.93 -69.31 24.25
N GLY A 291 5.08 -69.95 23.09
CA GLY A 291 4.09 -69.98 22.04
C GLY A 291 2.99 -70.99 22.33
N SER A 292 1.82 -70.74 21.74
CA SER A 292 0.61 -71.58 21.67
C SER A 292 -0.39 -71.51 22.83
N SER A 293 -1.38 -70.59 22.71
CA SER A 293 -2.81 -70.88 22.92
C SER A 293 -3.68 -69.61 22.73
N GLY A 294 -4.78 -69.75 21.97
CA GLY A 294 -6.03 -68.98 22.00
C GLY A 294 -6.02 -67.44 22.04
N THR A 295 -6.50 -66.81 20.96
CA THR A 295 -6.79 -65.37 20.81
C THR A 295 -7.87 -64.79 21.75
N SER A 296 -8.33 -65.52 22.77
CA SER A 296 -9.38 -65.08 23.70
C SER A 296 -8.87 -64.42 24.99
N ASN A 297 -7.61 -64.62 25.39
CA ASN A 297 -7.11 -64.10 26.68
C ASN A 297 -6.22 -62.86 26.57
N ARG A 298 -5.80 -62.46 25.36
CA ARG A 298 -4.97 -61.25 25.17
C ARG A 298 -5.69 -59.96 25.55
N GLN A 299 -7.00 -59.88 25.29
CA GLN A 299 -7.77 -58.67 25.63
C GLN A 299 -7.92 -58.51 27.15
N ALA A 300 -8.14 -59.63 27.88
CA ALA A 300 -8.20 -59.62 29.34
C ALA A 300 -6.85 -59.27 30.00
N ASP A 301 -5.74 -59.76 29.43
CA ASP A 301 -4.41 -59.41 29.89
C ASP A 301 -4.07 -57.93 29.61
N ILE A 302 -4.50 -57.39 28.45
CA ILE A 302 -4.37 -55.98 28.11
C ILE A 302 -5.22 -55.11 29.05
N ASP A 303 -6.46 -55.49 29.33
CA ASP A 303 -7.35 -54.75 30.21
C ASP A 303 -6.85 -54.78 31.66
N THR A 304 -6.24 -55.90 32.09
CA THR A 304 -5.59 -56.01 33.40
C THR A 304 -4.34 -55.14 33.50
N LEU A 305 -3.55 -55.05 32.42
CA LEU A 305 -2.39 -54.17 32.33
C LEU A 305 -2.77 -52.68 32.32
N ILE A 306 -3.86 -52.33 31.62
CA ILE A 306 -4.43 -50.98 31.60
C ILE A 306 -4.94 -50.58 32.98
N ASN A 307 -5.62 -51.49 33.68
CA ASN A 307 -6.12 -51.25 35.03
C ASN A 307 -4.99 -51.17 36.07
N ASP A 308 -3.94 -51.99 35.95
CA ASP A 308 -2.75 -51.91 36.81
C ASP A 308 -1.98 -50.61 36.58
N LEU A 309 -1.81 -50.18 35.32
CA LEU A 309 -1.22 -48.89 34.97
C LEU A 309 -2.06 -47.70 35.44
N GLN A 310 -3.39 -47.76 35.31
CA GLN A 310 -4.30 -46.75 35.86
C GLN A 310 -4.23 -46.70 37.38
N SER A 311 -4.12 -47.84 38.06
CA SER A 311 -3.95 -47.89 39.52
C SER A 311 -2.61 -47.30 39.98
N LYS A 312 -1.54 -47.51 39.21
CA LYS A 312 -0.20 -46.94 39.46
C LYS A 312 -0.12 -45.45 39.15
N LEU A 313 -0.85 -44.98 38.13
CA LEU A 313 -1.05 -43.54 37.84
C LEU A 313 -1.90 -42.84 38.90
N SER A 314 -2.82 -43.56 39.53
CA SER A 314 -3.68 -43.04 40.62
C SER A 314 -2.98 -43.03 41.98
N SER A 315 -2.03 -43.95 42.20
CA SER A 315 -1.30 -44.10 43.47
C SER A 315 0.03 -43.34 43.51
N ASN A 316 0.63 -43.00 42.35
CA ASN A 316 1.63 -41.95 42.30
C ASN A 316 0.91 -40.61 42.38
N SER A 317 0.91 -40.01 43.57
CA SER A 317 0.54 -38.61 43.78
C SER A 317 1.19 -37.76 42.69
N LEU A 318 0.39 -37.29 41.73
CA LEU A 318 0.78 -36.27 40.76
C LEU A 318 1.49 -35.17 41.54
N SER A 319 2.69 -34.77 41.09
CA SER A 319 3.44 -33.76 41.82
C SER A 319 2.57 -32.50 41.98
N PRO A 320 2.71 -31.73 43.08
CA PRO A 320 1.92 -30.51 43.30
C PRO A 320 1.94 -29.55 42.10
N ALA A 321 3.00 -29.58 41.29
CA ALA A 321 3.14 -28.79 40.07
C ALA A 321 2.17 -29.20 38.96
N VAL A 322 1.85 -30.49 38.82
CA VAL A 322 0.90 -30.99 37.79
C VAL A 322 -0.54 -30.68 38.18
N VAL A 323 -0.86 -30.77 39.47
CA VAL A 323 -2.18 -30.38 39.99
C VAL A 323 -2.39 -28.87 39.84
N ALA A 324 -1.36 -28.06 40.13
CA ALA A 324 -1.40 -26.62 39.93
C ALA A 324 -1.57 -26.24 38.45
N ALA A 325 -0.82 -26.89 37.54
CA ALA A 325 -0.94 -26.65 36.11
C ALA A 325 -2.33 -27.00 35.55
N ASN A 326 -2.94 -28.09 36.04
CA ASN A 326 -4.29 -28.47 35.65
C ASN A 326 -5.36 -27.51 36.18
N GLN A 327 -5.19 -26.95 37.39
CA GLN A 327 -6.07 -25.91 37.92
C GLN A 327 -5.94 -24.60 37.14
N GLU A 328 -4.72 -24.19 36.78
CA GLU A 328 -4.49 -23.01 35.95
C GLU A 328 -5.07 -23.16 34.54
N LEU A 329 -4.97 -24.35 33.95
CA LEU A 329 -5.58 -24.65 32.65
C LEU A 329 -7.11 -24.61 32.71
N ALA A 330 -7.72 -25.15 33.76
CA ALA A 330 -9.16 -25.07 33.97
C ALA A 330 -9.66 -23.63 34.18
N ALA A 331 -8.90 -22.82 34.94
CA ALA A 331 -9.21 -21.41 35.15
C ALA A 331 -9.06 -20.58 33.86
N ALA A 332 -8.06 -20.89 33.03
CA ALA A 332 -7.88 -20.26 31.73
C ALA A 332 -9.02 -20.62 30.76
N GLN A 333 -9.48 -21.87 30.77
CA GLN A 333 -10.60 -22.32 29.95
C GLN A 333 -11.91 -21.64 30.34
N ALA A 334 -12.18 -21.49 31.65
CA ALA A 334 -13.36 -20.77 32.14
C ALA A 334 -13.41 -19.30 31.69
N LYS A 335 -12.26 -18.61 31.66
CA LYS A 335 -12.17 -17.23 31.15
C LYS A 335 -12.40 -17.14 29.64
N VAL A 336 -11.95 -18.13 28.88
CA VAL A 336 -12.20 -18.22 27.44
C VAL A 336 -13.70 -18.38 27.17
N ASP A 337 -14.38 -19.21 27.95
CA ASP A 337 -15.82 -19.45 27.81
C ASP A 337 -16.65 -18.22 28.21
N GLU A 338 -16.22 -17.49 29.24
CA GLU A 338 -16.82 -16.21 29.63
C GLU A 338 -16.74 -15.17 28.50
N ILE A 339 -15.55 -15.00 27.91
CA ILE A 339 -15.33 -14.07 26.79
C ILE A 339 -16.18 -14.48 25.57
N ASN A 340 -16.28 -15.77 25.29
CA ASN A 340 -17.10 -16.27 24.18
C ASN A 340 -18.59 -16.05 24.42
N SER A 341 -19.06 -16.20 25.66
CA SER A 341 -20.45 -15.93 26.04
C SER A 341 -20.81 -14.43 25.87
N ILE A 342 -19.91 -13.53 26.26
CA ILE A 342 -20.09 -12.07 26.10
C ILE A 342 -20.14 -11.68 24.62
N ASN A 343 -19.30 -12.29 23.80
CA ASN A 343 -19.28 -12.04 22.35
C ASN A 343 -20.52 -12.62 21.63
N ALA A 344 -21.04 -13.75 22.12
CA ALA A 344 -22.27 -14.36 21.62
C ALA A 344 -23.50 -13.48 21.90
N GLN A 345 -23.60 -12.91 23.12
CA GLN A 345 -24.66 -11.96 23.48
C GLN A 345 -24.63 -10.67 22.64
N ARG A 346 -23.45 -10.16 22.30
CA ARG A 346 -23.30 -8.97 21.44
C ARG A 346 -23.64 -9.22 19.96
N SER A 347 -23.67 -10.47 19.51
CA SER A 347 -23.88 -10.84 18.11
C SER A 347 -25.23 -11.50 17.84
N GLY A 348 -26.09 -11.64 18.85
CA GLY A 348 -27.42 -12.24 18.72
C GLY A 348 -27.42 -13.74 18.40
N LYS A 349 -26.31 -14.45 18.67
CA LYS A 349 -26.16 -15.89 18.43
C LYS A 349 -25.96 -16.63 19.75
N SER A 350 -26.52 -17.84 19.88
CA SER A 350 -26.33 -18.69 21.05
C SER A 350 -24.96 -19.39 21.00
N TYR A 351 -24.24 -19.42 22.13
CA TYR A 351 -22.99 -20.15 22.30
C TYR A 351 -23.21 -21.34 23.25
N THR A 352 -22.79 -22.53 22.82
CA THR A 352 -22.77 -23.75 23.63
C THR A 352 -21.32 -24.15 23.92
N PRO A 353 -20.88 -24.24 25.18
CA PRO A 353 -19.53 -24.69 25.53
C PRO A 353 -19.33 -26.15 25.15
N SER A 354 -18.18 -26.47 24.57
CA SER A 354 -17.80 -27.85 24.25
C SER A 354 -16.87 -28.39 25.33
N TYR A 355 -17.45 -28.79 26.47
CA TYR A 355 -17.01 -29.85 27.41
C TYR A 355 -17.81 -29.69 28.71
N SER A 356 -18.78 -30.57 28.96
CA SER A 356 -19.39 -30.72 30.29
C SER A 356 -19.05 -32.11 30.80
N SER A 357 -18.18 -32.19 31.81
CA SER A 357 -18.04 -33.38 32.63
C SER A 357 -19.39 -33.68 33.29
N SER A 358 -19.96 -34.81 32.94
CA SER A 358 -21.20 -35.34 33.52
C SER A 358 -21.03 -35.56 35.02
N THR A 359 -21.79 -34.82 35.82
CA THR A 359 -22.21 -35.28 37.15
C THR A 359 -23.71 -35.02 37.28
N SER A 360 -24.45 -36.11 37.31
CA SER A 360 -25.90 -36.18 37.41
C SER A 360 -26.42 -35.60 38.72
N SER A 361 -27.43 -34.73 38.67
CA SER A 361 -28.54 -34.76 39.62
C SER A 361 -29.79 -34.10 39.04
N SER A 362 -30.88 -34.83 39.16
CA SER A 362 -32.25 -34.57 38.72
C SER A 362 -32.94 -33.50 39.55
N THR A 363 -33.76 -32.63 38.95
CA THR A 363 -35.18 -32.45 39.28
C THR A 363 -35.87 -31.38 38.41
N SER A 364 -37.17 -31.58 38.24
CA SER A 364 -38.17 -31.05 37.32
C SER A 364 -38.76 -29.67 37.66
N SER A 365 -39.22 -28.92 36.64
CA SER A 365 -40.54 -28.23 36.52
C SER A 365 -40.47 -27.02 35.55
N THR A 366 -41.10 -27.08 34.38
CA THR A 366 -42.39 -26.49 33.95
C THR A 366 -42.52 -24.95 33.86
N SER A 367 -42.74 -24.50 32.61
CA SER A 367 -43.72 -23.52 32.11
C SER A 367 -43.48 -21.99 32.15
N SER A 368 -43.75 -21.41 30.96
CA SER A 368 -44.55 -20.20 30.67
C SER A 368 -43.86 -18.83 30.44
N SER A 369 -43.99 -18.38 29.17
CA SER A 369 -44.33 -17.05 28.67
C SER A 369 -43.89 -15.77 29.39
N SER A 370 -43.23 -14.86 28.66
CA SER A 370 -43.78 -13.52 28.31
C SER A 370 -42.71 -12.64 27.67
N SER A 371 -42.95 -12.20 26.43
CA SER A 371 -42.18 -11.16 25.74
C SER A 371 -42.77 -9.80 26.09
N THR A 372 -42.06 -9.01 26.88
CA THR A 372 -42.32 -7.58 27.08
C THR A 372 -41.26 -6.77 26.35
N SER A 373 -41.74 -5.93 25.44
CA SER A 373 -40.99 -4.92 24.71
C SER A 373 -40.55 -3.79 25.63
N SER A 374 -39.35 -3.25 25.41
CA SER A 374 -38.89 -1.98 25.99
C SER A 374 -38.23 -1.12 24.91
N PRO A 375 -38.34 0.22 25.01
CA PRO A 375 -38.31 1.13 23.88
C PRO A 375 -36.89 1.56 23.48
N THR A 376 -36.75 1.87 22.18
CA THR A 376 -35.59 2.47 21.54
C THR A 376 -35.31 3.88 22.11
N PRO A 377 -34.07 4.23 22.49
CA PRO A 377 -33.74 5.60 22.85
C PRO A 377 -33.58 6.50 21.61
N THR A 378 -34.26 7.64 21.65
CA THR A 378 -34.15 8.76 20.70
C THR A 378 -32.76 9.40 20.76
N PRO A 379 -32.14 9.77 19.63
CA PRO A 379 -30.84 10.43 19.64
C PRO A 379 -30.95 11.90 20.04
N THR A 380 -30.07 12.32 20.95
CA THR A 380 -29.84 13.72 21.37
C THR A 380 -29.35 14.58 20.20
N PRO A 381 -29.85 15.80 20.00
CA PRO A 381 -29.39 16.67 18.92
C PRO A 381 -28.00 17.26 19.21
N THR A 382 -27.12 17.17 18.21
CA THR A 382 -25.80 17.83 18.17
C THR A 382 -25.97 19.35 18.07
N PRO A 383 -25.23 20.16 18.85
CA PRO A 383 -25.34 21.62 18.78
C PRO A 383 -24.79 22.16 17.44
N ALA A 384 -25.48 23.16 16.90
CA ALA A 384 -25.11 23.86 15.68
C ALA A 384 -23.79 24.66 15.85
N PRO A 385 -22.97 24.77 14.79
CA PRO A 385 -21.71 25.52 14.86
C PRO A 385 -21.95 27.02 14.97
N THR A 386 -21.20 27.66 15.87
CA THR A 386 -21.16 29.11 16.07
C THR A 386 -20.71 29.83 14.79
N PRO A 387 -21.42 30.87 14.31
CA PRO A 387 -21.00 31.63 13.14
C PRO A 387 -19.73 32.44 13.42
N ALA A 388 -18.83 32.47 12.44
CA ALA A 388 -17.61 33.27 12.48
C ALA A 388 -17.93 34.78 12.43
N PRO A 389 -17.19 35.64 13.13
CA PRO A 389 -17.45 37.08 13.16
C PRO A 389 -17.27 37.71 11.77
N THR A 390 -18.24 38.55 11.39
CA THR A 390 -18.20 39.33 10.15
C THR A 390 -17.31 40.55 10.35
N PRO A 391 -16.34 40.85 9.46
CA PRO A 391 -15.47 42.01 9.63
C PRO A 391 -16.25 43.31 9.47
N VAL A 392 -15.97 44.28 10.34
CA VAL A 392 -16.61 45.59 10.33
C VAL A 392 -15.71 46.53 9.55
N CYS A 393 -16.21 47.07 8.44
CA CYS A 393 -15.51 48.05 7.62
C CYS A 393 -15.97 49.46 7.98
N THR A 394 -15.01 50.37 8.17
CA THR A 394 -15.28 51.80 8.32
C THR A 394 -14.51 52.58 7.25
N THR A 395 -15.19 53.55 6.64
CA THR A 395 -14.65 54.41 5.59
C THR A 395 -14.44 55.80 6.14
N SER A 396 -13.21 56.32 6.04
CA SER A 396 -12.89 57.68 6.47
C SER A 396 -13.44 58.70 5.48
N ALA A 397 -13.58 59.96 5.92
CA ALA A 397 -13.96 61.09 5.06
C ALA A 397 -12.98 61.35 3.90
N SER A 398 -11.80 60.73 3.93
CA SER A 398 -10.79 60.72 2.86
C SER A 398 -10.94 59.55 1.87
N GLY A 399 -12.02 58.76 1.96
CA GLY A 399 -12.37 57.72 0.99
C GLY A 399 -11.62 56.39 1.16
N VAL A 400 -10.88 56.19 2.25
CA VAL A 400 -10.16 54.95 2.52
C VAL A 400 -11.00 54.05 3.42
N THR A 401 -11.35 52.86 2.93
CA THR A 401 -12.09 51.84 3.70
C THR A 401 -11.11 50.86 4.35
N THR A 402 -11.23 50.68 5.66
CA THR A 402 -10.47 49.67 6.41
C THR A 402 -11.43 48.70 7.09
N CYS A 403 -11.17 47.40 6.96
CA CYS A 403 -11.95 46.33 7.56
C CYS A 403 -11.10 45.59 8.60
N LYS A 404 -11.61 45.42 9.82
CA LYS A 404 -11.03 44.57 10.86
C LYS A 404 -11.91 43.37 11.14
#